data_AF-A0A015KXP7-F1
#
_entry.id   AF-A0A015KXP7-F1
#
_cell.length_a   1.000
_cell.length_b   1.000
_cell.length_c   1.000
_cell.angle_alpha   90.00
_cell.angle_beta   90.00
_cell.angle_gamma   90.00
#
_symmetry.space_group_name_H-M   'P 1'
#
loop_
_entity.id
_entity.type
_entity.pdbx_description
1 polymer ?
#
loop_
_entity_poly.entity_id
_entity_poly.type
_entity_poly.pdbx_seq_one_letter_code
_entity_poly.pdbx_strand_id
1 'polypeptide(L)'
;MHGPCGILNLNAPCMKDGKCSKRYPRNFQENTIENEDGYPIYRRRNDNQTIEVNKIKLDNRWVVPYNPYLTTKYNCHINVEICSSITAIKYLFKYVYKGHDRATVEIVNDEINLYLDARYISASEASWRIFHYRLHNEKPDVIQLCVHLPGQHMVLFQDDERLEDIIRRSTIEKSTLTAWFDANTKYPNAKQTTYADFPIQWVYNNQTKIWKPRQRGDSIGRMNFVHPAAGEQYYLRMLLNIICGATSFENLRTVNGIIYSSFKEACIALGLLQNDEEWDQCLKEAEQIQTGIQLRKLFAILLLFCEVTRPEVLWETHISTLSDDILFQVRQNTGNMTLELTDDIRNRALYHLQSILSKYGRNLSEFPNMPIPTISPNNEQNTNRLIRDEQQYEIEELAKSTEDNFFRLNIDQQAAFKKIITAVENNTSDIFFVDGPGGTGKTFLYK
;
A
#
# COMPACT_ATOMS: atom_id res chain seq x y z
N MET A 1 -19.21 -7.47 40.28
CA MET A 1 -18.44 -6.24 40.58
C MET A 1 -16.98 -6.59 40.68
N HIS A 2 -16.09 -5.71 40.24
CA HIS A 2 -14.69 -5.78 40.67
C HIS A 2 -14.65 -5.46 42.16
N GLY A 3 -13.93 -6.27 42.94
CA GLY A 3 -13.82 -6.06 44.37
C GLY A 3 -13.08 -4.75 44.70
N PRO A 4 -13.29 -4.16 45.89
CA PRO A 4 -12.52 -3.01 46.34
C PRO A 4 -11.02 -3.27 46.26
N CYS A 5 -10.29 -2.33 45.67
CA CYS A 5 -8.83 -2.36 45.51
C CYS A 5 -8.25 -0.95 45.53
N GLY A 6 -6.93 -0.83 45.41
CA GLY A 6 -6.27 0.48 45.44
C GLY A 6 -6.30 1.06 46.84
N ILE A 7 -6.65 2.33 46.95
CA ILE A 7 -6.75 3.04 48.24
C ILE A 7 -7.79 2.39 49.16
N LEU A 8 -8.82 1.74 48.58
CA LEU A 8 -9.88 1.08 49.34
C LEU A 8 -9.46 -0.29 49.90
N ASN A 9 -8.45 -0.94 49.31
CA ASN A 9 -7.88 -2.20 49.77
C ASN A 9 -6.54 -2.47 49.07
N LEU A 10 -5.44 -2.20 49.78
CA LEU A 10 -4.08 -2.38 49.28
C LEU A 10 -3.67 -3.86 49.13
N ASN A 11 -4.33 -4.76 49.86
CA ASN A 11 -4.02 -6.19 49.87
C ASN A 11 -4.82 -6.98 48.82
N ALA A 12 -5.57 -6.31 47.95
CA ALA A 12 -6.35 -6.97 46.92
C ALA A 12 -5.44 -7.73 45.93
N PRO A 13 -5.78 -8.97 45.50
CA PRO A 13 -4.95 -9.77 44.59
C PRO A 13 -4.61 -9.11 43.24
N CYS A 14 -5.41 -8.12 42.84
CA CYS A 14 -5.20 -7.37 41.60
C CYS A 14 -4.16 -6.26 41.72
N MET A 15 -3.65 -5.96 42.91
CA MET A 15 -2.67 -4.89 43.14
C MET A 15 -1.29 -5.29 42.63
N LYS A 16 -0.67 -4.42 41.84
CA LYS A 16 0.73 -4.50 41.39
C LYS A 16 1.34 -3.10 41.43
N ASP A 17 2.51 -2.95 42.04
CA ASP A 17 3.23 -1.68 42.14
C ASP A 17 2.36 -0.52 42.67
N GLY A 18 1.56 -0.81 43.71
CA GLY A 18 0.67 0.18 44.34
C GLY A 18 -0.55 0.58 43.51
N LYS A 19 -0.79 -0.03 42.34
CA LYS A 19 -1.95 0.25 41.47
C LYS A 19 -2.72 -1.02 41.14
N CYS A 20 -4.01 -0.88 40.83
CA CYS A 20 -4.79 -1.99 40.32
C CYS A 20 -4.32 -2.36 38.91
N SER A 21 -3.79 -3.57 38.72
CA SER A 21 -3.36 -4.09 37.42
C SER A 21 -4.49 -4.16 36.38
N LYS A 22 -5.76 -4.15 36.83
CA LYS A 22 -6.96 -4.13 35.99
C LYS A 22 -7.57 -2.74 35.81
N ARG A 23 -6.87 -1.70 36.31
CA ARG A 23 -7.20 -0.27 36.18
C ARG A 23 -8.57 0.10 36.79
N TYR A 24 -8.90 -0.45 37.97
CA TYR A 24 -10.09 -0.06 38.73
C TYR A 24 -9.77 0.91 39.88
N PRO A 25 -10.68 1.86 40.21
CA PRO A 25 -11.91 2.16 39.48
C PRO A 25 -11.63 2.74 38.08
N ARG A 26 -12.53 2.49 37.13
CA ARG A 26 -12.47 3.13 35.81
C ARG A 26 -12.92 4.58 35.92
N ASN A 27 -12.60 5.43 34.93
CA ASN A 27 -13.12 6.79 34.90
C ASN A 27 -14.60 6.79 34.49
N PHE A 28 -15.35 7.80 34.96
CA PHE A 28 -16.66 8.10 34.39
C PHE A 28 -16.48 8.56 32.94
N GLN A 29 -17.46 8.22 32.10
CA GLN A 29 -17.44 8.54 30.70
C GLN A 29 -18.87 8.60 30.13
N GLU A 30 -19.20 9.69 29.44
CA GLU A 30 -20.57 9.94 28.94
C GLU A 30 -20.96 9.07 27.74
N ASN A 31 -20.00 8.74 26.88
CA ASN A 31 -20.17 7.93 25.67
C ASN A 31 -19.00 6.94 25.51
N THR A 32 -19.26 5.76 24.95
CA THR A 32 -18.18 4.83 24.64
C THR A 32 -17.28 5.44 23.57
N ILE A 33 -15.97 5.54 23.82
CA ILE A 33 -14.98 6.06 22.87
C ILE A 33 -13.94 5.01 22.53
N GLU A 34 -13.40 5.11 21.32
CA GLU A 34 -12.24 4.32 20.91
C GLU A 34 -10.97 4.88 21.56
N ASN A 35 -10.02 3.99 21.86
CA ASN A 35 -8.74 4.33 22.46
C ASN A 35 -7.61 3.82 21.57
N GLU A 36 -6.49 4.54 21.53
CA GLU A 36 -5.29 4.21 20.75
C GLU A 36 -4.71 2.84 21.15
N ASP A 37 -4.83 2.46 22.43
CA ASP A 37 -4.38 1.17 22.98
C ASP A 37 -5.22 -0.05 22.54
N GLY A 38 -6.30 0.17 21.78
CA GLY A 38 -7.08 -0.90 21.16
C GLY A 38 -8.24 -1.50 21.95
N TYR A 39 -8.46 -1.05 23.19
CA TYR A 39 -9.65 -1.39 23.98
C TYR A 39 -10.53 -0.14 24.16
N PRO A 40 -11.84 -0.21 23.89
CA PRO A 40 -12.72 0.95 24.03
C PRO A 40 -12.86 1.36 25.50
N ILE A 41 -13.00 2.66 25.71
CA ILE A 41 -13.36 3.22 27.03
C ILE A 41 -14.88 3.24 27.07
N TYR A 42 -15.47 2.26 27.77
CA TYR A 42 -16.91 2.12 27.87
C TYR A 42 -17.58 3.30 28.58
N ARG A 43 -18.78 3.65 28.11
CA ARG A 43 -19.69 4.56 28.78
C ARG A 43 -19.95 4.11 30.23
N ARG A 44 -19.68 5.01 31.17
CA ARG A 44 -19.91 4.89 32.61
C ARG A 44 -20.39 6.25 33.10
N ARG A 45 -21.68 6.54 32.99
CA ARG A 45 -22.23 7.86 33.39
C ARG A 45 -22.27 7.97 34.90
N ASN A 46 -22.09 9.16 35.44
CA ASN A 46 -22.35 9.34 36.86
C ASN A 46 -23.87 9.43 37.10
N ASP A 47 -24.48 8.29 37.40
CA ASP A 47 -25.92 8.14 37.65
C ASP A 47 -26.29 8.23 39.15
N ASN A 48 -25.30 8.50 40.02
CA ASN A 48 -25.40 8.52 41.48
C ASN A 48 -25.86 7.18 42.10
N GLN A 49 -25.87 6.07 41.34
CA GLN A 49 -26.22 4.77 41.87
C GLN A 49 -24.98 4.08 42.48
N THR A 50 -25.17 3.47 43.64
CA THR A 50 -24.11 2.71 44.31
C THR A 50 -24.67 1.41 44.88
N ILE A 51 -23.81 0.40 44.98
CA ILE A 51 -24.08 -0.85 45.69
C ILE A 51 -22.99 -1.10 46.73
N GLU A 52 -23.36 -1.74 47.83
CA GLU A 52 -22.42 -2.05 48.90
C GLU A 52 -21.74 -3.40 48.65
N VAL A 53 -20.41 -3.40 48.55
CA VAL A 53 -19.57 -4.59 48.43
C VAL A 53 -18.53 -4.55 49.54
N ASN A 54 -18.52 -5.54 50.42
CA ASN A 54 -17.62 -5.59 51.58
C ASN A 54 -17.64 -4.30 52.43
N LYS A 55 -18.83 -3.77 52.71
CA LYS A 55 -19.05 -2.51 53.46
C LYS A 55 -18.54 -1.24 52.78
N ILE A 56 -18.22 -1.32 51.49
CA ILE A 56 -17.75 -0.19 50.68
C ILE A 56 -18.77 0.08 49.57
N LYS A 57 -19.20 1.34 49.45
CA LYS A 57 -20.10 1.77 48.38
C LYS A 57 -19.32 1.89 47.08
N LEU A 58 -19.71 1.08 46.09
CA LEU A 58 -19.14 1.08 44.75
C LEU A 58 -20.18 1.56 43.75
N ASP A 59 -19.78 2.48 42.88
CA ASP A 59 -20.58 2.92 41.73
C ASP A 59 -20.25 2.08 40.47
N ASN A 60 -20.82 2.50 39.34
CA ASN A 60 -20.64 1.81 38.07
C ASN A 60 -19.20 1.82 37.52
N ARG A 61 -18.25 2.57 38.11
CA ARG A 61 -16.82 2.52 37.75
C ARG A 61 -16.16 1.20 38.10
N TRP A 62 -16.80 0.40 38.96
CA TRP A 62 -16.35 -0.91 39.43
C TRP A 62 -17.01 -2.09 38.71
N VAL A 63 -17.92 -1.82 37.76
CA VAL A 63 -18.60 -2.87 36.98
C VAL A 63 -17.62 -3.45 35.97
N VAL A 64 -17.42 -4.77 36.02
CA VAL A 64 -16.69 -5.52 35.00
C VAL A 64 -17.59 -5.69 33.77
N PRO A 65 -17.11 -5.39 32.54
CA PRO A 65 -17.89 -5.57 31.33
C PRO A 65 -18.52 -6.95 31.24
N TYR A 66 -19.79 -7.03 30.85
CA TYR A 66 -20.52 -8.28 30.76
C TYR A 66 -21.62 -8.20 29.72
N ASN A 67 -22.10 -9.37 29.32
CA ASN A 67 -23.33 -9.49 28.54
C ASN A 67 -24.42 -10.11 29.44
N PRO A 68 -25.55 -9.42 29.71
CA PRO A 68 -26.59 -9.94 30.59
C PRO A 68 -27.14 -11.32 30.17
N TYR A 69 -27.31 -11.54 28.87
CA TYR A 69 -27.77 -12.83 28.34
C TYR A 69 -26.77 -13.95 28.62
N LEU A 70 -25.48 -13.75 28.33
CA LEU A 70 -24.45 -14.78 28.57
C LEU A 70 -24.30 -15.09 30.06
N THR A 71 -24.23 -14.06 30.90
CA THR A 71 -24.12 -14.24 32.37
C THR A 71 -25.30 -15.04 32.93
N THR A 72 -26.51 -14.76 32.44
CA THR A 72 -27.74 -15.46 32.86
C THR A 72 -27.76 -16.90 32.34
N LYS A 73 -27.44 -17.10 31.06
CA LYS A 73 -27.47 -18.42 30.40
C LYS A 73 -26.54 -19.43 31.05
N TYR A 74 -25.34 -19.01 31.45
CA TYR A 74 -24.31 -19.89 32.01
C TYR A 74 -24.18 -19.79 33.53
N ASN A 75 -25.01 -18.97 34.18
CA ASN A 75 -24.98 -18.71 35.62
C ASN A 75 -23.57 -18.41 36.16
N CYS A 76 -22.77 -17.67 35.39
CA CYS A 76 -21.41 -17.30 35.74
C CYS A 76 -21.07 -15.95 35.12
N HIS A 77 -20.17 -15.19 35.74
CA HIS A 77 -19.76 -13.91 35.17
C HIS A 77 -18.87 -14.14 33.95
N ILE A 78 -19.33 -13.67 32.79
CA ILE A 78 -18.58 -13.73 31.53
C ILE A 78 -18.13 -12.31 31.19
N ASN A 79 -16.81 -12.10 31.21
CA ASN A 79 -16.23 -10.83 30.76
C ASN A 79 -16.41 -10.72 29.24
N VAL A 80 -17.04 -9.64 28.79
CA VAL A 80 -17.26 -9.38 27.36
C VAL A 80 -16.64 -8.05 27.00
N GLU A 81 -15.67 -8.08 26.10
CA GLU A 81 -14.98 -6.90 25.62
C GLU A 81 -15.12 -6.76 24.10
N ILE A 82 -15.35 -5.53 23.63
CA ILE A 82 -15.36 -5.16 22.22
C ILE A 82 -13.92 -4.85 21.81
N CYS A 83 -13.45 -5.48 20.74
CA CYS A 83 -12.15 -5.21 20.12
C CYS A 83 -12.38 -4.55 18.76
N SER A 84 -12.26 -3.23 18.66
CA SER A 84 -12.49 -2.52 17.39
C SER A 84 -11.20 -2.13 16.66
N SER A 85 -10.04 -2.10 17.33
CA SER A 85 -8.80 -1.69 16.67
C SER A 85 -8.17 -2.82 15.85
N ILE A 86 -7.49 -2.43 14.76
CA ILE A 86 -6.68 -3.34 13.93
C ILE A 86 -5.65 -4.09 14.80
N THR A 87 -5.08 -3.42 15.81
CA THR A 87 -4.11 -4.03 16.73
C THR A 87 -4.73 -5.15 17.56
N ALA A 88 -5.92 -4.93 18.13
CA ALA A 88 -6.64 -5.94 18.91
C ALA A 88 -7.09 -7.11 18.03
N ILE A 89 -7.55 -6.83 16.81
CA ILE A 89 -7.93 -7.85 15.82
C ILE A 89 -6.72 -8.68 15.40
N LYS A 90 -5.58 -8.05 15.06
CA LYS A 90 -4.32 -8.75 14.76
C LYS A 90 -3.87 -9.61 15.92
N TYR A 91 -3.99 -9.10 17.15
CA TYR A 91 -3.63 -9.86 18.36
C TYR A 91 -4.52 -11.08 18.54
N LEU A 92 -5.85 -10.96 18.39
CA LEU A 92 -6.78 -12.09 18.46
C LEU A 92 -6.44 -13.16 17.41
N PHE A 93 -6.31 -12.75 16.15
CA PHE A 93 -5.97 -13.66 15.06
C PHE A 93 -4.57 -14.25 15.18
N LYS A 94 -3.62 -13.54 15.79
CA LYS A 94 -2.32 -14.11 16.15
C LYS A 94 -2.51 -15.35 17.01
N TYR A 95 -3.31 -15.34 18.07
CA TYR A 95 -3.46 -16.55 18.90
C TYR A 95 -4.29 -17.65 18.25
N VAL A 96 -5.22 -17.30 17.36
CA VAL A 96 -5.96 -18.29 16.57
C VAL A 96 -5.06 -18.97 15.53
N TYR A 97 -4.14 -18.22 14.90
CA TYR A 97 -3.33 -18.70 13.77
C TYR A 97 -1.84 -18.93 14.07
N LYS A 98 -1.35 -18.65 15.30
CA LYS A 98 0.06 -18.88 15.71
C LYS A 98 0.47 -20.36 15.63
N GLY A 99 -0.48 -21.25 15.36
CA GLY A 99 -0.27 -22.68 15.39
C GLY A 99 -0.35 -23.20 16.81
N HIS A 100 -0.29 -24.51 16.95
CA HIS A 100 -0.38 -25.16 18.24
C HIS A 100 1.01 -25.26 18.86
N ASP A 101 1.08 -25.22 20.19
CA ASP A 101 2.31 -25.54 20.90
C ASP A 101 2.74 -26.95 20.50
N ARG A 102 4.02 -27.14 20.23
CA ARG A 102 4.59 -28.42 19.84
C ARG A 102 5.62 -28.86 20.88
N ALA A 103 5.66 -30.15 21.12
CA ALA A 103 6.63 -30.81 21.98
C ALA A 103 7.43 -31.78 21.13
N THR A 104 8.75 -31.63 21.17
CA THR A 104 9.66 -32.61 20.58
C THR A 104 9.80 -33.76 21.57
N VAL A 105 9.36 -34.95 21.17
CA VAL A 105 9.47 -36.18 21.97
C VAL A 105 10.61 -37.02 21.43
N GLU A 106 11.53 -37.40 22.31
CA GLU A 106 12.59 -38.36 22.01
C GLU A 106 12.05 -39.78 22.24
N ILE A 107 12.10 -40.61 21.20
CA ILE A 107 11.71 -42.01 21.29
C ILE A 107 12.98 -42.84 21.42
N VAL A 108 13.25 -43.34 22.63
CA VAL A 108 14.45 -44.13 22.92
C VAL A 108 14.23 -45.56 22.41
N ASN A 109 14.73 -45.88 21.20
CA ASN A 109 15.13 -47.21 20.67
C ASN A 109 15.29 -47.27 19.12
N ASP A 110 15.97 -46.30 18.50
CA ASP A 110 16.57 -46.46 17.16
C ASP A 110 17.68 -45.40 16.92
N GLU A 111 18.81 -45.81 16.35
CA GLU A 111 20.09 -45.08 16.27
C GLU A 111 20.06 -43.88 15.30
N ILE A 112 19.03 -43.80 14.45
CA ILE A 112 18.73 -42.63 13.61
C ILE A 112 17.64 -41.80 14.34
N ASN A 113 18.06 -41.05 15.36
CA ASN A 113 17.21 -40.30 16.30
C ASN A 113 15.93 -39.67 15.70
N LEU A 114 14.83 -40.42 15.78
CA LEU A 114 13.48 -40.00 15.38
C LEU A 114 12.90 -39.12 16.48
N TYR A 115 13.21 -37.83 16.42
CA TYR A 115 12.48 -36.81 17.17
C TYR A 115 11.07 -36.69 16.58
N LEU A 116 10.04 -37.02 17.36
CA LEU A 116 8.66 -36.78 16.97
C LEU A 116 8.29 -35.36 17.41
N ASP A 117 8.18 -34.44 16.45
CA ASP A 117 7.63 -33.12 16.69
C ASP A 117 6.10 -33.21 16.77
N ALA A 118 5.57 -33.40 17.98
CA ALA A 118 4.15 -33.65 18.24
C ALA A 118 3.41 -32.40 18.70
N ARG A 119 2.16 -32.24 18.28
CA ARG A 119 1.29 -31.17 18.77
C ARG A 119 0.88 -31.45 20.22
N TYR A 120 1.08 -30.47 21.10
CA TYR A 120 0.50 -30.49 22.44
C TYR A 120 -1.01 -30.20 22.37
N ILE A 121 -1.81 -31.02 23.07
CA ILE A 121 -3.26 -30.90 23.14
C ILE A 121 -3.64 -30.89 24.63
N SER A 122 -4.44 -29.91 25.05
CA SER A 122 -4.94 -29.85 26.43
C SER A 122 -5.92 -30.99 26.73
N ALA A 123 -6.11 -31.34 28.00
CA ALA A 123 -7.06 -32.38 28.40
C ALA A 123 -8.50 -32.10 27.91
N SER A 124 -8.91 -30.84 27.86
CA SER A 124 -10.22 -30.43 27.36
C SER A 124 -10.35 -30.62 25.84
N GLU A 125 -9.34 -30.21 25.07
CA GLU A 125 -9.33 -30.44 23.61
C GLU A 125 -9.27 -31.93 23.28
N ALA A 126 -8.46 -32.71 23.99
CA ALA A 126 -8.36 -34.17 23.81
C ALA A 126 -9.71 -34.86 24.04
N SER A 127 -10.42 -34.49 25.11
CA SER A 127 -11.76 -35.00 25.40
C SER A 127 -12.73 -34.66 24.27
N TRP A 128 -12.73 -33.41 23.79
CA TRP A 128 -13.58 -33.00 22.66
C TRP A 128 -13.32 -33.82 21.39
N ARG A 129 -12.04 -34.09 21.10
CA ARG A 129 -11.63 -34.89 19.94
C ARG A 129 -12.05 -36.35 20.07
N ILE A 130 -11.86 -36.96 21.24
CA ILE A 130 -12.28 -38.35 21.52
C ILE A 130 -13.79 -38.50 21.29
N PHE A 131 -14.58 -37.52 21.75
CA PHE A 131 -16.03 -37.50 21.54
C PHE A 131 -16.48 -36.96 20.17
N HIS A 132 -15.55 -36.66 19.27
CA HIS A 132 -15.82 -36.14 17.92
C HIS A 132 -16.68 -34.86 17.91
N TYR A 133 -16.58 -34.04 18.95
CA TYR A 133 -17.23 -32.73 18.99
C TYR A 133 -16.51 -31.74 18.08
N ARG A 134 -17.28 -30.91 17.38
CA ARG A 134 -16.72 -29.82 16.56
C ARG A 134 -15.99 -28.83 17.45
N LEU A 135 -14.69 -28.66 17.20
CA LEU A 135 -13.82 -27.73 17.95
C LEU A 135 -14.01 -26.27 17.53
N HIS A 136 -14.34 -26.05 16.26
CA HIS A 136 -14.61 -24.75 15.69
C HIS A 136 -15.78 -24.84 14.72
N ASN A 137 -16.44 -23.72 14.52
CA ASN A 137 -17.44 -23.57 13.47
C ASN A 137 -17.33 -22.12 12.96
N GLU A 138 -17.23 -21.96 11.65
CA GLU A 138 -17.21 -20.66 11.00
C GLU A 138 -18.58 -20.40 10.41
N LYS A 139 -19.10 -19.18 10.55
CA LYS A 139 -20.36 -18.80 9.92
C LYS A 139 -20.24 -17.36 9.40
N PRO A 140 -20.53 -17.11 8.11
CA PRO A 140 -20.92 -18.10 7.08
C PRO A 140 -19.75 -19.00 6.64
N ASP A 141 -20.07 -20.12 5.99
CA ASP A 141 -19.04 -21.03 5.44
C ASP A 141 -18.23 -20.30 4.37
N VAL A 142 -16.90 -20.44 4.37
CA VAL A 142 -16.03 -19.87 3.33
C VAL A 142 -15.64 -20.95 2.33
N ILE A 143 -15.98 -20.76 1.07
CA ILE A 143 -15.61 -21.67 -0.02
C ILE A 143 -14.45 -21.08 -0.81
N GLN A 144 -13.37 -21.86 -0.91
CA GLN A 144 -12.21 -21.49 -1.70
C GLN A 144 -12.51 -21.70 -3.19
N LEU A 145 -12.34 -20.63 -3.98
CA LEU A 145 -12.64 -20.61 -5.40
C LEU A 145 -11.32 -20.67 -6.19
N CYS A 146 -11.16 -21.73 -6.99
CA CYS A 146 -10.00 -21.91 -7.85
C CYS A 146 -9.95 -20.81 -8.93
N VAL A 147 -8.74 -20.33 -9.21
CA VAL A 147 -8.44 -19.41 -10.32
C VAL A 147 -7.26 -20.00 -11.08
N HIS A 148 -7.45 -20.31 -12.35
CA HIS A 148 -6.43 -20.92 -13.21
C HIS A 148 -6.70 -20.57 -14.67
N LEU A 149 -5.66 -20.61 -15.50
CA LEU A 149 -5.78 -20.47 -16.95
C LEU A 149 -6.42 -21.73 -17.58
N PRO A 150 -6.88 -21.66 -18.85
CA PRO A 150 -7.38 -22.83 -19.56
C PRO A 150 -6.39 -24.00 -19.50
N GLY A 151 -6.88 -25.18 -19.08
CA GLY A 151 -6.06 -26.40 -18.95
C GLY A 151 -5.07 -26.43 -17.77
N GLN A 152 -4.94 -25.35 -16.98
CA GLN A 152 -3.96 -25.28 -15.87
C GLN A 152 -4.59 -25.48 -14.48
N HIS A 153 -5.67 -26.24 -14.38
CA HIS A 153 -6.27 -26.54 -13.08
C HIS A 153 -5.46 -27.60 -12.33
N MET A 154 -5.42 -27.48 -11.00
CA MET A 154 -4.77 -28.47 -10.15
C MET A 154 -5.60 -29.76 -10.07
N VAL A 155 -4.95 -30.90 -10.28
CA VAL A 155 -5.52 -32.23 -10.08
C VAL A 155 -4.87 -32.86 -8.85
N LEU A 156 -5.69 -33.25 -7.88
CA LEU A 156 -5.25 -34.00 -6.70
C LEU A 156 -5.43 -35.49 -6.95
N PHE A 157 -4.41 -36.28 -6.65
CA PHE A 157 -4.40 -37.73 -6.73
C PHE A 157 -3.58 -38.30 -5.58
N GLN A 158 -3.78 -39.59 -5.27
CA GLN A 158 -2.98 -40.30 -4.26
C GLN A 158 -1.76 -40.96 -4.93
N ASP A 159 -0.70 -41.18 -4.17
CA ASP A 159 0.56 -41.73 -4.68
C ASP A 159 0.42 -43.16 -5.26
N ASP A 160 -0.61 -43.91 -4.85
CA ASP A 160 -0.91 -45.26 -5.32
C ASP A 160 -1.88 -45.30 -6.53
N GLU A 161 -2.40 -44.14 -6.96
CA GLU A 161 -3.31 -44.06 -8.10
C GLU A 161 -2.56 -44.09 -9.44
N ARG A 162 -3.06 -44.90 -10.38
CA ARG A 162 -2.52 -44.96 -11.74
C ARG A 162 -2.90 -43.73 -12.54
N LEU A 163 -1.95 -43.14 -13.26
CA LEU A 163 -2.15 -41.95 -14.09
C LEU A 163 -3.23 -42.16 -15.15
N GLU A 164 -3.36 -43.35 -15.74
CA GLU A 164 -4.39 -43.65 -16.74
C GLU A 164 -5.80 -43.60 -16.14
N ASP A 165 -5.96 -44.08 -14.91
CA ASP A 165 -7.24 -44.07 -14.20
C ASP A 165 -7.60 -42.66 -13.74
N ILE A 166 -6.59 -41.86 -13.39
CA ILE A 166 -6.74 -40.43 -13.08
C ILE A 166 -7.27 -39.68 -14.31
N ILE A 167 -6.63 -39.81 -15.48
CA ILE A 167 -7.02 -39.13 -16.72
C ILE A 167 -8.45 -39.51 -17.16
N ARG A 168 -8.87 -40.75 -16.91
CA ARG A 168 -10.22 -41.24 -17.24
C ARG A 168 -11.34 -40.70 -16.34
N ARG A 169 -11.03 -39.98 -15.26
CA ARG A 169 -12.05 -39.39 -14.37
C ARG A 169 -12.82 -38.30 -15.09
N SER A 170 -14.13 -38.47 -15.25
CA SER A 170 -15.01 -37.44 -15.83
C SER A 170 -15.04 -36.12 -15.03
N THR A 171 -14.49 -36.11 -13.82
CA THR A 171 -14.41 -34.95 -12.92
C THR A 171 -13.05 -34.26 -12.97
N ILE A 172 -12.06 -34.79 -13.67
CA ILE A 172 -10.69 -34.27 -13.62
C ILE A 172 -10.61 -32.84 -14.16
N GLU A 173 -11.37 -32.56 -15.22
CA GLU A 173 -11.42 -31.25 -15.89
C GLU A 173 -12.29 -30.23 -15.14
N LYS A 174 -12.90 -30.62 -14.00
CA LYS A 174 -13.89 -29.80 -13.29
C LYS A 174 -13.30 -29.15 -12.05
N SER A 175 -13.12 -27.84 -12.13
CA SER A 175 -12.83 -26.96 -11.00
C SER A 175 -14.10 -26.19 -10.60
N THR A 176 -14.03 -25.46 -9.49
CA THR A 176 -15.10 -24.52 -9.11
C THR A 176 -15.36 -23.49 -10.21
N LEU A 177 -14.33 -23.12 -10.99
CA LEU A 177 -14.39 -22.12 -12.06
C LEU A 177 -15.05 -22.69 -13.32
N THR A 178 -14.63 -23.86 -13.79
CA THR A 178 -15.27 -24.48 -14.97
C THR A 178 -16.70 -24.91 -14.67
N ALA A 179 -16.98 -25.37 -13.45
CA ALA A 179 -18.35 -25.62 -13.02
C ALA A 179 -19.21 -24.34 -12.95
N TRP A 180 -18.62 -23.17 -12.69
CA TRP A 180 -19.33 -21.89 -12.72
C TRP A 180 -19.76 -21.52 -14.15
N PHE A 181 -18.88 -21.73 -15.13
CA PHE A 181 -19.21 -21.60 -16.55
C PHE A 181 -20.36 -22.54 -16.97
N ASP A 182 -20.30 -23.80 -16.55
CA ASP A 182 -21.38 -24.79 -16.78
C ASP A 182 -22.69 -24.32 -16.16
N ALA A 183 -22.65 -23.81 -14.92
CA ALA A 183 -23.83 -23.32 -14.22
C ALA A 183 -24.45 -22.10 -14.91
N ASN A 184 -23.64 -21.14 -15.37
CA ASN A 184 -24.09 -19.98 -16.14
C ASN A 184 -24.68 -20.36 -17.49
N THR A 185 -24.21 -21.44 -18.09
CA THR A 185 -24.78 -21.98 -19.33
C THR A 185 -26.14 -22.63 -19.06
N LYS A 186 -26.24 -23.41 -17.98
CA LYS A 186 -27.42 -24.21 -17.66
C LYS A 186 -28.57 -23.42 -17.03
N TYR A 187 -28.26 -22.46 -16.18
CA TYR A 187 -29.25 -21.78 -15.34
C TYR A 187 -29.25 -20.28 -15.62
N PRO A 188 -30.35 -19.70 -16.15
CA PRO A 188 -30.41 -18.27 -16.46
C PRO A 188 -30.18 -17.36 -15.25
N ASN A 189 -30.61 -17.77 -14.06
CA ASN A 189 -30.42 -17.02 -12.82
C ASN A 189 -28.98 -17.02 -12.31
N ALA A 190 -28.13 -17.98 -12.72
CA ALA A 190 -26.72 -18.00 -12.36
C ALA A 190 -25.95 -16.79 -12.94
N LYS A 191 -26.45 -16.22 -14.05
CA LYS A 191 -25.80 -15.12 -14.77
C LYS A 191 -25.79 -13.78 -14.04
N GLN A 192 -26.48 -13.67 -12.90
CA GLN A 192 -26.64 -12.41 -12.16
C GLN A 192 -25.49 -12.12 -11.19
N THR A 193 -24.60 -13.08 -10.97
CA THR A 193 -23.53 -12.99 -9.97
C THR A 193 -22.15 -13.11 -10.60
N THR A 194 -21.18 -12.41 -10.01
CA THR A 194 -19.76 -12.63 -10.27
C THR A 194 -19.34 -14.02 -9.78
N TYR A 195 -18.15 -14.46 -10.16
CA TYR A 195 -17.62 -15.71 -9.65
C TYR A 195 -17.35 -15.65 -8.13
N ALA A 196 -16.89 -14.50 -7.61
CA ALA A 196 -16.61 -14.30 -6.19
C ALA A 196 -17.88 -14.46 -5.32
N ASP A 197 -19.00 -13.92 -5.81
CA ASP A 197 -20.27 -13.87 -5.08
C ASP A 197 -21.14 -15.12 -5.33
N PHE A 198 -20.72 -16.00 -6.25
CA PHE A 198 -21.48 -17.19 -6.62
C PHE A 198 -21.90 -18.06 -5.42
N PRO A 199 -21.03 -18.31 -4.42
CA PRO A 199 -21.37 -19.15 -3.26
C PRO A 199 -22.52 -18.63 -2.39
N ILE A 200 -22.86 -17.34 -2.49
CA ILE A 200 -23.98 -16.73 -1.77
C ILE A 200 -25.29 -17.44 -2.16
N GLN A 201 -25.49 -17.69 -3.46
CA GLN A 201 -26.71 -18.28 -4.00
C GLN A 201 -26.56 -19.74 -4.45
N TRP A 202 -25.33 -20.26 -4.47
CA TRP A 202 -25.03 -21.58 -5.01
C TRP A 202 -24.19 -22.42 -4.05
N VAL A 203 -24.37 -23.74 -4.10
CA VAL A 203 -23.61 -24.72 -3.32
C VAL A 203 -22.81 -25.59 -4.27
N TYR A 204 -21.50 -25.68 -4.03
CA TYR A 204 -20.62 -26.57 -4.78
C TYR A 204 -20.64 -27.97 -4.17
N ASN A 205 -20.95 -28.97 -4.99
CA ASN A 205 -20.84 -30.38 -4.58
C ASN A 205 -19.46 -30.92 -4.99
N ASN A 206 -18.60 -31.18 -4.01
CA ASN A 206 -17.23 -31.66 -4.24
C ASN A 206 -17.14 -33.05 -4.88
N GLN A 207 -18.13 -33.92 -4.69
CA GLN A 207 -18.14 -35.27 -5.27
C GLN A 207 -18.52 -35.21 -6.75
N THR A 208 -19.58 -34.47 -7.07
CA THR A 208 -20.08 -34.37 -8.46
C THR A 208 -19.45 -33.23 -9.25
N LYS A 209 -18.66 -32.36 -8.60
CA LYS A 209 -18.01 -31.15 -9.17
C LYS A 209 -18.98 -30.24 -9.93
N ILE A 210 -20.15 -29.97 -9.34
CA ILE A 210 -21.18 -29.10 -9.93
C ILE A 210 -21.73 -28.12 -8.90
N TRP A 211 -22.16 -26.97 -9.39
CA TRP A 211 -22.95 -26.03 -8.60
C TRP A 211 -24.44 -26.34 -8.69
N LYS A 212 -25.14 -26.21 -7.55
CA LYS A 212 -26.60 -26.30 -7.45
C LYS A 212 -27.15 -25.07 -6.73
N PRO A 213 -28.39 -24.65 -7.02
CA PRO A 213 -29.03 -23.56 -6.30
C PRO A 213 -29.05 -23.84 -4.80
N ARG A 214 -28.66 -22.85 -4.00
CA ARG A 214 -28.66 -22.95 -2.55
C ARG A 214 -30.09 -22.90 -2.03
N GLN A 215 -30.41 -23.82 -1.11
CA GLN A 215 -31.73 -23.88 -0.48
C GLN A 215 -31.78 -23.20 0.89
N ARG A 216 -30.66 -23.17 1.63
CA ARG A 216 -30.56 -22.62 3.00
C ARG A 216 -29.16 -22.09 3.32
N GLY A 217 -29.09 -21.15 4.26
CA GLY A 217 -27.86 -20.55 4.77
C GLY A 217 -27.18 -19.62 3.77
N ASP A 218 -25.99 -19.14 4.15
CA ASP A 218 -25.17 -18.23 3.32
C ASP A 218 -23.72 -18.75 3.32
N SER A 219 -22.97 -18.41 2.27
CA SER A 219 -21.54 -18.75 2.15
C SER A 219 -20.80 -17.64 1.41
N ILE A 220 -19.53 -17.45 1.76
CA ILE A 220 -18.65 -16.47 1.13
C ILE A 220 -17.70 -17.20 0.20
N GLY A 221 -17.61 -16.76 -1.05
CA GLY A 221 -16.58 -17.19 -1.97
C GLY A 221 -15.29 -16.44 -1.72
N ARG A 222 -14.18 -17.18 -1.63
CA ARG A 222 -12.84 -16.60 -1.55
C ARG A 222 -11.99 -17.14 -2.68
N MET A 223 -11.79 -16.31 -3.70
CA MET A 223 -10.83 -16.62 -4.76
C MET A 223 -9.41 -16.72 -4.20
N ASN A 224 -8.66 -17.69 -4.72
CA ASN A 224 -7.24 -17.83 -4.42
C ASN A 224 -6.49 -16.52 -4.68
N PHE A 225 -5.50 -16.24 -3.83
CA PHE A 225 -4.59 -15.14 -4.07
C PHE A 225 -3.78 -15.42 -5.32
N VAL A 226 -3.67 -14.42 -6.19
CA VAL A 226 -2.83 -14.45 -7.39
C VAL A 226 -1.97 -13.19 -7.35
N HIS A 227 -0.65 -13.37 -7.35
CA HIS A 227 0.29 -12.26 -7.31
C HIS A 227 0.25 -11.46 -8.64
N PRO A 228 0.39 -10.13 -8.66
CA PRO A 228 0.42 -9.35 -9.90
C PRO A 228 1.45 -9.82 -10.95
N ALA A 229 2.60 -10.33 -10.48
CA ALA A 229 3.63 -10.92 -11.34
C ALA A 229 3.21 -12.24 -12.05
N ALA A 230 2.06 -12.84 -11.69
CA ALA A 230 1.52 -14.03 -12.34
C ALA A 230 0.86 -13.74 -13.70
N GLY A 231 0.93 -12.50 -14.20
CA GLY A 231 0.54 -12.12 -15.56
C GLY A 231 -0.93 -12.41 -15.86
N GLU A 232 -1.19 -13.19 -16.90
CA GLU A 232 -2.55 -13.51 -17.38
C GLU A 232 -3.48 -14.08 -16.31
N GLN A 233 -2.96 -14.86 -15.36
CA GLN A 233 -3.77 -15.39 -14.26
C GLN A 233 -4.25 -14.29 -13.31
N TYR A 234 -3.45 -13.24 -13.12
CA TYR A 234 -3.84 -12.08 -12.31
C TYR A 234 -4.95 -11.29 -12.99
N TYR A 235 -4.82 -11.02 -14.28
CA TYR A 235 -5.85 -10.33 -15.06
C TYR A 235 -7.16 -11.13 -15.13
N LEU A 236 -7.07 -12.45 -15.32
CA LEU A 236 -8.23 -13.35 -15.20
C LEU A 236 -8.93 -13.19 -13.84
N ARG A 237 -8.16 -13.16 -12.74
CA ARG A 237 -8.73 -12.95 -11.40
C ARG A 237 -9.45 -11.61 -11.30
N MET A 238 -8.92 -10.53 -11.88
CA MET A 238 -9.60 -9.24 -11.91
C MET A 238 -10.95 -9.33 -12.62
N LEU A 239 -10.98 -9.91 -13.82
CA LEU A 239 -12.19 -10.08 -14.61
C LEU A 239 -13.26 -10.90 -13.86
N LEU A 240 -12.85 -11.96 -13.15
CA LEU A 240 -13.75 -12.80 -12.34
C LEU A 240 -14.44 -12.06 -11.17
N ASN A 241 -13.89 -10.93 -10.71
CA ASN A 241 -14.53 -10.08 -9.70
C ASN A 241 -15.58 -9.12 -10.28
N ILE A 242 -15.62 -8.96 -11.61
CA ILE A 242 -16.37 -7.88 -12.26
C ILE A 242 -17.40 -8.43 -13.23
N ILE A 243 -17.03 -9.44 -14.02
CA ILE A 243 -17.89 -10.04 -15.03
C ILE A 243 -18.85 -11.01 -14.37
N CYS A 244 -20.15 -10.73 -14.52
CA CYS A 244 -21.23 -11.63 -14.13
C CYS A 244 -21.54 -12.63 -15.23
N GLY A 245 -21.87 -13.86 -14.85
CA GLY A 245 -22.50 -14.82 -15.75
C GLY A 245 -21.67 -15.33 -16.92
N ALA A 246 -20.33 -15.23 -16.85
CA ALA A 246 -19.48 -15.71 -17.94
C ALA A 246 -19.69 -17.21 -18.17
N THR A 247 -19.76 -17.65 -19.43
CA THR A 247 -19.98 -19.07 -19.78
C THR A 247 -18.72 -19.77 -20.28
N SER A 248 -17.60 -19.06 -20.39
CA SER A 248 -16.31 -19.60 -20.82
C SER A 248 -15.18 -18.62 -20.50
N PHE A 249 -13.93 -19.09 -20.63
CA PHE A 249 -12.75 -18.23 -20.61
C PHE A 249 -12.78 -17.17 -21.72
N GLU A 250 -13.29 -17.52 -22.91
CA GLU A 250 -13.43 -16.56 -24.01
C GLU A 250 -14.42 -15.44 -23.69
N ASN A 251 -15.52 -15.79 -23.03
CA ASN A 251 -16.52 -14.81 -22.64
C ASN A 251 -15.97 -13.82 -21.61
N LEU A 252 -15.05 -14.25 -20.73
CA LEU A 252 -14.35 -13.34 -19.80
C LEU A 252 -13.47 -12.30 -20.51
N ARG A 253 -12.94 -12.62 -21.69
CA ARG A 253 -12.15 -11.68 -22.50
C ARG A 253 -12.97 -11.02 -23.63
N THR A 254 -14.29 -11.14 -23.58
CA THR A 254 -15.19 -10.43 -24.50
C THR A 254 -15.71 -9.16 -23.85
N VAL A 255 -15.40 -8.00 -24.40
CA VAL A 255 -15.86 -6.70 -23.91
C VAL A 255 -16.57 -5.99 -25.04
N ASN A 256 -17.81 -5.54 -24.80
CA ASN A 256 -18.66 -4.86 -25.81
C ASN A 256 -18.78 -5.63 -27.15
N GLY A 257 -18.79 -6.97 -27.10
CA GLY A 257 -18.89 -7.83 -28.28
C GLY A 257 -17.56 -8.10 -29.01
N ILE A 258 -16.44 -7.52 -28.56
CA ILE A 258 -15.11 -7.74 -29.11
C ILE A 258 -14.36 -8.77 -28.25
N ILE A 259 -13.84 -9.82 -28.88
CA ILE A 259 -13.02 -10.84 -28.22
C ILE A 259 -11.57 -10.40 -28.27
N TYR A 260 -10.98 -10.15 -27.11
CA TYR A 260 -9.57 -9.75 -26.98
C TYR A 260 -8.63 -10.96 -26.97
N SER A 261 -7.36 -10.75 -27.31
CA SER A 261 -6.40 -11.85 -27.42
C SER A 261 -6.00 -12.39 -26.04
N SER A 262 -5.94 -11.50 -25.04
CA SER A 262 -5.51 -11.77 -23.67
C SER A 262 -6.50 -11.24 -22.63
N PHE A 263 -6.41 -11.74 -21.39
CA PHE A 263 -7.15 -11.20 -20.26
C PHE A 263 -6.66 -9.80 -19.89
N LYS A 264 -5.36 -9.51 -20.09
CA LYS A 264 -4.80 -8.16 -19.91
C LYS A 264 -5.50 -7.13 -20.78
N GLU A 265 -5.63 -7.41 -22.08
CA GLU A 265 -6.28 -6.51 -23.03
C GLU A 265 -7.76 -6.30 -22.69
N ALA A 266 -8.47 -7.36 -22.29
CA ALA A 266 -9.85 -7.22 -21.82
C ALA A 266 -9.95 -6.33 -20.56
N CYS A 267 -8.99 -6.42 -19.63
CA CYS A 267 -8.91 -5.52 -18.49
C CYS A 267 -8.67 -4.06 -18.91
N ILE A 268 -7.79 -3.81 -19.89
CA ILE A 268 -7.55 -2.47 -20.44
C ILE A 268 -8.84 -1.93 -21.07
N ALA A 269 -9.51 -2.73 -21.90
CA ALA A 269 -10.76 -2.35 -22.57
C ALA A 269 -11.91 -2.05 -21.59
N LEU A 270 -11.91 -2.66 -20.41
CA LEU A 270 -12.84 -2.38 -19.31
C LEU A 270 -12.43 -1.18 -18.44
N GLY A 271 -11.29 -0.53 -18.72
CA GLY A 271 -10.75 0.57 -17.91
C GLY A 271 -10.24 0.14 -16.53
N LEU A 272 -9.87 -1.14 -16.36
CA LEU A 272 -9.41 -1.69 -15.08
C LEU A 272 -7.90 -1.54 -14.88
N LEU A 273 -7.18 -1.25 -15.96
CA LEU A 273 -5.74 -0.98 -15.98
C LEU A 273 -5.55 0.38 -16.63
N GLN A 274 -4.66 1.21 -16.05
CA GLN A 274 -4.24 2.45 -16.69
C GLN A 274 -3.59 2.12 -18.05
N ASN A 275 -3.98 2.87 -19.06
CA ASN A 275 -3.31 2.93 -20.35
C ASN A 275 -2.92 4.40 -20.62
N ASP A 276 -2.11 4.63 -21.65
CA ASP A 276 -1.68 5.99 -22.00
C ASP A 276 -2.62 6.67 -23.01
N GLU A 277 -3.82 6.12 -23.23
CA GLU A 277 -4.77 6.64 -24.21
C GLU A 277 -5.32 8.02 -23.81
N GLU A 278 -5.54 8.23 -22.51
CA GLU A 278 -5.93 9.53 -21.96
C GLU A 278 -4.85 10.59 -22.21
N TRP A 279 -3.58 10.21 -22.15
CA TRP A 279 -2.43 11.10 -22.39
C TRP A 279 -2.26 11.41 -23.87
N ASP A 280 -2.46 10.41 -24.74
CA ASP A 280 -2.47 10.59 -26.19
C ASP A 280 -3.58 11.54 -26.62
N GLN A 281 -4.81 11.34 -26.12
CA GLN A 281 -5.94 12.22 -26.42
C GLN A 281 -5.71 13.64 -25.88
N CYS A 282 -5.15 13.79 -24.68
CA CYS A 282 -4.77 15.08 -24.11
C CYS A 282 -3.80 15.86 -25.00
N LEU A 283 -2.78 15.20 -25.55
CA LEU A 283 -1.81 15.83 -26.45
C LEU A 283 -2.43 16.16 -27.82
N LYS A 284 -3.29 15.28 -28.36
CA LYS A 284 -4.05 15.54 -29.61
C LYS A 284 -4.98 16.74 -29.52
N GLU A 285 -5.55 16.99 -28.34
CA GLU A 285 -6.37 18.19 -28.12
C GLU A 285 -5.51 19.44 -27.98
N ALA A 286 -4.39 19.34 -27.26
CA ALA A 286 -3.47 20.45 -27.05
C ALA A 286 -2.77 20.91 -28.34
N GLU A 287 -2.39 19.99 -29.25
CA GLU A 287 -1.68 20.33 -30.48
C GLU A 287 -2.48 21.22 -31.44
N GLN A 288 -3.81 21.27 -31.30
CA GLN A 288 -4.66 22.14 -32.13
C GLN A 288 -4.54 23.62 -31.78
N ILE A 289 -4.05 23.95 -30.57
CA ILE A 289 -4.07 25.32 -30.03
C ILE A 289 -2.77 25.77 -29.37
N GLN A 290 -1.81 24.85 -29.17
CA GLN A 290 -0.54 25.12 -28.49
C GLN A 290 0.65 25.03 -29.45
N THR A 291 1.72 25.76 -29.14
CA THR A 291 3.01 25.69 -29.84
C THR A 291 3.90 24.58 -29.30
N GLY A 292 4.92 24.13 -30.04
CA GLY A 292 5.84 23.08 -29.59
C GLY A 292 6.48 23.32 -28.22
N ILE A 293 6.82 24.58 -27.88
CA ILE A 293 7.33 24.90 -26.53
C ILE A 293 6.29 24.66 -25.41
N GLN A 294 5.01 24.92 -25.67
CA GLN A 294 3.93 24.69 -24.71
C GLN A 294 3.62 23.19 -24.63
N LEU A 295 3.61 22.48 -25.76
CA LEU A 295 3.45 21.03 -25.79
C LEU A 295 4.58 20.32 -25.06
N ARG A 296 5.84 20.75 -25.20
CA ARG A 296 6.97 20.19 -24.41
C ARG A 296 6.81 20.40 -22.90
N LYS A 297 6.19 21.50 -22.46
CA LYS A 297 5.86 21.72 -21.04
C LYS A 297 4.75 20.78 -20.57
N LEU A 298 3.69 20.61 -21.37
CA LEU A 298 2.61 19.67 -21.07
C LEU A 298 3.15 18.23 -21.01
N PHE A 299 3.96 17.83 -21.98
CA PHE A 299 4.62 16.53 -22.00
C PHE A 299 5.48 16.30 -20.75
N ALA A 300 6.24 17.31 -20.31
CA ALA A 300 7.00 17.21 -19.05
C ALA A 300 6.08 17.03 -17.82
N ILE A 301 4.93 17.71 -17.77
CA ILE A 301 3.94 17.53 -16.69
C ILE A 301 3.40 16.10 -16.70
N LEU A 302 3.06 15.55 -17.88
CA LEU A 302 2.58 14.17 -18.02
C LEU A 302 3.63 13.18 -17.49
N LEU A 303 4.90 13.34 -17.89
CA LEU A 303 6.00 12.52 -17.37
C LEU A 303 6.13 12.63 -15.84
N LEU A 304 6.07 13.84 -15.29
CA LEU A 304 6.31 14.07 -13.87
C LEU A 304 5.17 13.57 -12.97
N PHE A 305 3.92 13.64 -13.43
CA PHE A 305 2.75 13.55 -12.54
C PHE A 305 1.67 12.56 -12.97
N CYS A 306 1.74 11.98 -14.18
CA CYS A 306 0.63 11.20 -14.76
C CYS A 306 0.93 9.70 -14.95
N GLU A 307 1.99 9.17 -14.30
CA GLU A 307 2.35 7.73 -14.32
C GLU A 307 2.28 7.09 -15.73
N VAL A 308 2.82 7.78 -16.74
CA VAL A 308 2.82 7.35 -18.14
C VAL A 308 3.52 5.98 -18.24
N THR A 309 2.81 4.98 -18.78
CA THR A 309 3.25 3.58 -18.80
C THR A 309 4.31 3.35 -19.89
N ARG A 310 4.16 3.97 -21.05
CA ARG A 310 5.00 3.87 -22.25
C ARG A 310 5.33 5.25 -22.82
N PRO A 311 6.11 6.06 -22.08
CA PRO A 311 6.43 7.42 -22.48
C PRO A 311 7.17 7.49 -23.83
N GLU A 312 7.88 6.43 -24.22
CA GLU A 312 8.56 6.32 -25.51
C GLU A 312 7.59 6.30 -26.69
N VAL A 313 6.46 5.60 -26.55
CA VAL A 313 5.44 5.54 -27.61
C VAL A 313 4.72 6.88 -27.72
N LEU A 314 4.40 7.47 -26.57
CA LEU A 314 3.74 8.78 -26.53
C LEU A 314 4.65 9.86 -27.13
N TRP A 315 5.95 9.82 -26.85
CA TRP A 315 6.94 10.69 -27.47
C TRP A 315 7.01 10.52 -28.99
N GLU A 316 7.16 9.28 -29.48
CA GLU A 316 7.25 9.03 -30.93
C GLU A 316 5.98 9.44 -31.68
N THR A 317 4.82 9.33 -31.04
CA THR A 317 3.53 9.73 -31.63
C THR A 317 3.44 11.25 -31.82
N HIS A 318 3.96 12.03 -30.87
CA HIS A 318 3.76 13.49 -30.79
C HIS A 318 5.00 14.33 -31.15
N ILE A 319 6.12 13.71 -31.49
CA ILE A 319 7.40 14.41 -31.74
C ILE A 319 7.32 15.50 -32.81
N SER A 320 6.54 15.32 -33.86
CA SER A 320 6.41 16.31 -34.93
C SER A 320 5.85 17.64 -34.42
N THR A 321 4.84 17.61 -33.55
CA THR A 321 4.24 18.81 -32.96
C THR A 321 5.05 19.30 -31.76
N LEU A 322 5.68 18.40 -31.01
CA LEU A 322 6.62 18.74 -29.93
C LEU A 322 7.92 19.38 -30.42
N SER A 323 8.16 19.54 -31.71
CA SER A 323 9.42 20.09 -32.25
C SER A 323 9.26 21.13 -33.36
N ASP A 324 8.03 21.52 -33.67
CA ASP A 324 7.67 22.42 -34.78
C ASP A 324 8.31 23.82 -34.67
N ASP A 325 8.49 24.32 -33.46
CA ASP A 325 9.01 25.64 -33.14
C ASP A 325 10.55 25.70 -33.09
N ILE A 326 11.24 24.55 -33.09
CA ILE A 326 12.70 24.48 -32.89
C ILE A 326 13.45 25.21 -34.00
N LEU A 327 13.10 24.99 -35.27
CA LEU A 327 13.77 25.64 -36.40
C LEU A 327 13.59 27.16 -36.33
N PHE A 328 12.38 27.62 -36.00
CA PHE A 328 12.09 29.04 -35.84
C PHE A 328 12.93 29.67 -34.72
N GLN A 329 13.02 29.01 -33.55
CA GLN A 329 13.83 29.50 -32.43
C GLN A 329 15.32 29.58 -32.77
N VAL A 330 15.86 28.59 -33.47
CA VAL A 330 17.28 28.61 -33.86
C VAL A 330 17.56 29.73 -34.88
N ARG A 331 16.68 29.94 -35.85
CA ARG A 331 16.81 31.05 -36.82
C ARG A 331 16.81 32.40 -36.13
N GLN A 332 15.91 32.61 -35.16
CA GLN A 332 15.89 33.84 -34.38
C GLN A 332 17.16 34.04 -33.56
N ASN A 333 17.60 33.01 -32.83
CA ASN A 333 18.77 33.10 -31.96
C ASN A 333 20.09 33.30 -32.72
N THR A 334 20.19 32.78 -33.94
CA THR A 334 21.40 32.88 -34.78
C THR A 334 21.37 34.08 -35.73
N GLY A 335 20.22 34.74 -35.89
CA GLY A 335 20.01 35.81 -36.87
C GLY A 335 20.04 35.34 -38.33
N ASN A 336 20.14 34.02 -38.59
CA ASN A 336 20.21 33.45 -39.94
C ASN A 336 18.85 32.87 -40.36
N MET A 337 18.06 33.66 -41.08
CA MET A 337 16.71 33.27 -41.51
C MET A 337 16.67 32.23 -42.64
N THR A 338 17.78 32.03 -43.35
CA THR A 338 17.89 31.02 -44.43
C THR A 338 18.46 29.69 -43.92
N LEU A 339 18.72 29.56 -42.61
CA LEU A 339 19.23 28.33 -42.02
C LEU A 339 18.23 27.17 -42.23
N GLU A 340 18.69 26.09 -42.85
CA GLU A 340 18.01 24.80 -42.83
C GLU A 340 18.75 23.90 -41.82
N LEU A 341 18.02 23.33 -40.86
CA LEU A 341 18.60 22.40 -39.90
C LEU A 341 18.68 21.01 -40.53
N THR A 342 19.90 20.52 -40.77
CA THR A 342 20.20 19.12 -41.09
C THR A 342 20.56 18.29 -39.85
N ASP A 343 20.88 18.94 -38.73
CA ASP A 343 21.04 18.32 -37.41
C ASP A 343 19.69 17.95 -36.80
N ASP A 344 19.66 16.84 -36.07
CA ASP A 344 18.45 16.20 -35.55
C ASP A 344 17.62 17.15 -34.66
N ILE A 345 16.56 17.73 -35.24
CA ILE A 345 15.53 18.54 -34.56
C ILE A 345 14.98 17.78 -33.35
N ARG A 346 14.90 16.45 -33.44
CA ARG A 346 14.43 15.58 -32.35
C ARG A 346 15.37 15.67 -31.14
N ASN A 347 16.68 15.59 -31.33
CA ASN A 347 17.67 15.78 -30.27
C ASN A 347 17.57 17.15 -29.60
N ARG A 348 17.33 18.23 -30.36
CA ARG A 348 17.10 19.57 -29.79
C ARG A 348 15.83 19.62 -28.95
N ALA A 349 14.73 19.04 -29.44
CA ALA A 349 13.48 18.93 -28.67
C ALA A 349 13.68 18.13 -27.37
N LEU A 350 14.43 17.03 -27.40
CA LEU A 350 14.81 16.26 -26.22
C LEU A 350 15.67 17.07 -25.24
N TYR A 351 16.61 17.86 -25.73
CA TYR A 351 17.41 18.75 -24.88
C TYR A 351 16.53 19.80 -24.17
N HIS A 352 15.58 20.41 -24.88
CA HIS A 352 14.63 21.34 -24.26
C HIS A 352 13.74 20.63 -23.24
N LEU A 353 13.25 19.42 -23.54
CA LEU A 353 12.45 18.63 -22.61
C LEU A 353 13.26 18.27 -21.34
N GLN A 354 14.52 17.82 -21.50
CA GLN A 354 15.46 17.59 -20.41
C GLN A 354 15.66 18.85 -19.57
N SER A 355 15.82 20.02 -20.20
CA SER A 355 15.94 21.29 -19.50
C SER A 355 14.71 21.63 -18.66
N ILE A 356 13.50 21.30 -19.13
CA ILE A 356 12.27 21.47 -18.37
C ILE A 356 12.25 20.52 -17.16
N LEU A 357 12.55 19.23 -17.36
CA LEU A 357 12.57 18.23 -16.29
C LEU A 357 13.63 18.51 -15.23
N SER A 358 14.81 19.00 -15.63
CA SER A 358 15.88 19.39 -14.71
C SER A 358 15.45 20.49 -13.73
N LYS A 359 14.50 21.35 -14.10
CA LYS A 359 13.93 22.36 -13.17
C LYS A 359 13.14 21.74 -12.02
N TYR A 360 12.67 20.50 -12.21
CA TYR A 360 11.98 19.70 -11.19
C TYR A 360 12.90 18.63 -10.57
N GLY A 361 14.21 18.68 -10.83
CA GLY A 361 15.17 17.73 -10.29
C GLY A 361 15.08 16.33 -10.88
N ARG A 362 14.53 16.17 -12.09
CA ARG A 362 14.36 14.87 -12.77
C ARG A 362 15.12 14.81 -14.09
N ASN A 363 15.52 13.62 -14.51
CA ASN A 363 16.20 13.36 -15.78
C ASN A 363 15.37 12.47 -16.72
N LEU A 364 15.53 12.64 -18.05
CA LEU A 364 14.92 11.77 -19.05
C LEU A 364 15.35 10.30 -18.89
N SER A 365 16.56 10.04 -18.40
CA SER A 365 17.07 8.69 -18.14
C SER A 365 16.30 7.92 -17.05
N GLU A 366 15.50 8.62 -16.24
CA GLU A 366 14.66 8.01 -15.21
C GLU A 366 13.33 7.48 -15.75
N PHE A 367 12.97 7.82 -16.99
CA PHE A 367 11.74 7.38 -17.63
C PHE A 367 12.02 6.16 -18.52
N PRO A 368 11.30 5.04 -18.34
CA PRO A 368 11.57 3.80 -19.08
C PRO A 368 11.56 4.01 -20.59
N ASN A 369 12.62 3.56 -21.26
CA ASN A 369 12.78 3.56 -22.72
C ASN A 369 12.73 4.95 -23.40
N MET A 370 12.72 6.06 -22.65
CA MET A 370 12.75 7.39 -23.25
C MET A 370 14.09 7.66 -23.94
N PRO A 371 14.08 8.26 -25.14
CA PRO A 371 15.32 8.68 -25.78
C PRO A 371 15.99 9.81 -25.00
N ILE A 372 17.32 9.76 -24.92
CA ILE A 372 18.16 10.71 -24.19
C ILE A 372 18.87 11.61 -25.20
N PRO A 373 18.99 12.92 -24.96
CA PRO A 373 19.71 13.81 -25.87
C PRO A 373 21.21 13.44 -25.96
N THR A 374 21.75 13.36 -27.18
CA THR A 374 23.12 12.91 -27.46
C THR A 374 24.20 13.98 -27.28
N ILE A 375 23.90 15.27 -27.51
CA ILE A 375 24.86 16.38 -27.44
C ILE A 375 24.16 17.68 -26.99
N SER A 376 24.78 18.45 -26.08
CA SER A 376 24.37 19.82 -25.73
C SER A 376 24.58 20.75 -26.92
N PRO A 377 23.56 21.48 -27.42
CA PRO A 377 23.70 22.33 -28.60
C PRO A 377 24.69 23.50 -28.49
N ASN A 378 25.33 23.73 -27.33
CA ASN A 378 26.40 24.73 -27.16
C ASN A 378 27.39 24.28 -26.05
N ASN A 379 28.68 24.17 -26.38
CA ASN A 379 29.77 23.81 -25.47
C ASN A 379 30.10 24.88 -24.38
N GLU A 380 29.27 25.90 -24.18
CA GLU A 380 29.58 27.05 -23.30
C GLU A 380 28.96 26.98 -21.89
N GLN A 381 28.16 25.96 -21.55
CA GLN A 381 27.47 25.87 -20.25
C GLN A 381 28.01 24.77 -19.32
N ASN A 382 29.30 24.45 -19.40
CA ASN A 382 29.95 23.48 -18.52
C ASN A 382 30.34 24.04 -17.13
N THR A 383 29.73 25.14 -16.69
CA THR A 383 29.78 25.54 -15.27
C THR A 383 28.50 25.08 -14.60
N ASN A 384 28.65 24.24 -13.56
CA ASN A 384 27.56 23.80 -12.70
C ASN A 384 26.73 25.03 -12.30
N ARG A 385 25.44 25.01 -12.65
CA ARG A 385 24.53 26.14 -12.42
C ARG A 385 24.55 26.60 -10.95
N LEU A 386 24.69 25.69 -10.00
CA LEU A 386 24.77 26.02 -8.57
C LEU A 386 26.02 26.87 -8.27
N ILE A 387 27.14 26.61 -8.94
CA ILE A 387 28.37 27.39 -8.79
C ILE A 387 28.20 28.77 -9.40
N ARG A 388 27.55 28.88 -10.55
CA ARG A 388 27.28 30.18 -11.19
C ARG A 388 26.30 31.02 -10.38
N ASP A 389 25.22 30.40 -9.91
CA ASP A 389 24.19 31.07 -9.12
C ASP A 389 24.78 31.51 -7.75
N GLU A 390 25.73 30.77 -7.16
CA GLU A 390 26.49 31.21 -5.97
C GLU A 390 27.50 32.32 -6.27
N GLN A 391 28.23 32.28 -7.40
CA GLN A 391 29.25 33.28 -7.72
C GLN A 391 28.68 34.65 -8.16
N GLN A 392 27.36 34.78 -8.31
CA GLN A 392 26.70 35.98 -8.79
C GLN A 392 26.31 36.90 -7.62
N TYR A 393 27.32 37.37 -6.88
CA TYR A 393 27.14 38.30 -5.76
C TYR A 393 26.94 39.74 -6.23
N GLU A 394 26.00 40.48 -5.61
CA GLU A 394 25.84 41.93 -5.81
C GLU A 394 26.92 42.71 -5.03
N ILE A 395 28.11 42.80 -5.62
CA ILE A 395 29.34 43.30 -4.98
C ILE A 395 29.15 44.69 -4.36
N GLU A 396 28.43 45.60 -5.03
CA GLU A 396 28.22 46.96 -4.55
C GLU A 396 27.31 47.03 -3.33
N GLU A 397 26.26 46.20 -3.27
CA GLU A 397 25.35 46.12 -2.12
C GLU A 397 26.06 45.48 -0.92
N LEU A 398 26.84 44.43 -1.15
CA LEU A 398 27.63 43.74 -0.13
C LEU A 398 28.72 44.64 0.45
N ALA A 399 29.42 45.43 -0.37
CA ALA A 399 30.42 46.38 0.10
C ALA A 399 29.78 47.43 1.03
N LYS A 400 28.64 47.98 0.64
CA LYS A 400 27.91 48.96 1.46
C LYS A 400 27.39 48.35 2.77
N SER A 401 26.85 47.13 2.71
CA SER A 401 26.39 46.41 3.90
C SER A 401 27.53 46.12 4.87
N THR A 402 28.72 45.81 4.35
CA THR A 402 29.93 45.55 5.14
C THR A 402 30.37 46.80 5.89
N GLU A 403 30.41 47.96 5.23
CA GLU A 403 30.76 49.24 5.87
C GLU A 403 29.78 49.60 7.00
N ASP A 404 28.47 49.47 6.74
CA ASP A 404 27.42 49.77 7.73
C ASP A 404 27.49 48.81 8.94
N ASN A 405 27.78 47.53 8.71
CA ASN A 405 27.84 46.52 9.75
C ASN A 405 29.14 46.57 10.55
N PHE A 406 30.27 46.97 9.94
CA PHE A 406 31.57 47.02 10.61
C PHE A 406 31.54 47.85 11.91
N PHE A 407 30.87 49.01 11.88
CA PHE A 407 30.75 49.88 13.06
C PHE A 407 29.83 49.32 14.15
N ARG A 408 29.02 48.30 13.84
CA ARG A 408 28.12 47.64 14.79
C ARG A 408 28.77 46.44 15.47
N LEU A 409 29.93 45.99 14.97
CA LEU A 409 30.73 44.93 15.59
C LEU A 409 31.34 45.44 16.90
N ASN A 410 31.41 44.56 17.90
CA ASN A 410 32.16 44.86 19.12
C ASN A 410 33.69 44.80 18.87
N ILE A 411 34.48 45.22 19.85
CA ILE A 411 35.94 45.38 19.71
C ILE A 411 36.61 44.07 19.27
N ASP A 412 36.23 42.93 19.86
CA ASP A 412 36.82 41.63 19.54
C ASP A 412 36.41 41.15 18.14
N GLN A 413 35.16 41.42 17.74
CA GLN A 413 34.66 41.11 16.40
C GLN A 413 35.33 41.98 15.32
N GLN A 414 35.56 43.27 15.59
CA GLN A 414 36.30 44.15 14.67
C GLN A 414 37.75 43.71 14.51
N ALA A 415 38.39 43.27 15.60
CA ALA A 415 39.75 42.74 15.55
C ALA A 415 39.83 41.46 14.72
N ALA A 416 38.86 40.55 14.88
CA ALA A 416 38.74 39.34 14.06
C ALA A 416 38.50 39.67 12.58
N PHE A 417 37.54 40.56 12.28
CA PHE A 417 37.22 41.00 10.91
C PHE A 417 38.46 41.54 10.19
N LYS A 418 39.16 42.50 10.83
CA LYS A 418 40.38 43.09 10.26
C LYS A 418 41.44 42.04 9.98
N LYS A 419 41.67 41.12 10.91
CA LYS A 419 42.68 40.06 10.75
C LYS A 419 42.34 39.12 9.57
N ILE A 420 41.07 38.79 9.39
CA ILE A 420 40.59 37.95 8.28
C ILE A 420 40.73 38.69 6.95
N ILE A 421 40.25 39.93 6.84
CA ILE A 421 40.34 40.71 5.60
C ILE A 421 41.78 40.98 5.22
N THR A 422 42.65 41.35 6.16
CA THR A 422 44.08 41.54 5.89
C THR A 422 44.76 40.26 5.40
N ALA A 423 44.34 39.08 5.86
CA ALA A 423 44.84 37.81 5.35
C ALA A 423 44.36 37.54 3.91
N VAL A 424 43.10 37.85 3.60
CA VAL A 424 42.54 37.76 2.24
C VAL A 424 43.24 38.71 1.28
N GLU A 425 43.40 39.98 1.66
CA GLU A 425 44.06 41.01 0.84
C GLU A 425 45.53 40.70 0.58
N ASN A 426 46.24 40.18 1.58
CA ASN A 426 47.64 39.75 1.44
C ASN A 426 47.79 38.32 0.90
N ASN A 427 46.68 37.65 0.61
CA ASN A 427 46.60 36.31 0.06
C ASN A 427 47.38 35.26 0.90
N THR A 428 47.30 35.36 2.23
CA THR A 428 47.95 34.44 3.17
C THR A 428 47.10 33.21 3.42
N SER A 429 47.75 32.05 3.58
CA SER A 429 47.08 30.76 3.80
C SER A 429 46.74 30.54 5.28
N ASP A 430 45.98 31.45 5.87
CA ASP A 430 45.58 31.39 7.29
C ASP A 430 44.23 30.69 7.48
N ILE A 431 44.05 30.03 8.63
CA ILE A 431 42.79 29.38 9.02
C ILE A 431 42.22 30.12 10.24
N PHE A 432 40.97 30.58 10.12
CA PHE A 432 40.27 31.30 11.18
C PHE A 432 39.08 30.48 11.68
N PHE A 433 38.92 30.43 13.00
CA PHE A 433 37.75 29.83 13.65
C PHE A 433 37.06 30.89 14.50
N VAL A 434 35.80 31.17 14.18
CA VAL A 434 34.95 32.13 14.91
C VAL A 434 33.89 31.33 15.65
N ASP A 435 33.80 31.50 16.98
CA ASP A 435 32.86 30.79 17.83
C ASP A 435 32.21 31.73 18.87
N GLY A 436 31.01 31.38 19.34
CA GLY A 436 30.38 32.03 20.48
C GLY A 436 28.92 31.62 20.71
N PRO A 437 28.31 32.04 21.83
CA PRO A 437 26.93 31.68 22.20
C PRO A 437 25.85 32.39 21.36
N GLY A 438 24.76 31.71 20.97
CA GLY A 438 23.70 32.29 20.13
C GLY A 438 23.16 33.65 20.64
N GLY A 439 22.90 34.59 19.72
CA GLY A 439 22.39 35.93 20.06
C GLY A 439 23.44 37.04 20.23
N THR A 440 24.74 36.73 20.14
CA THR A 440 25.83 37.72 20.30
C THR A 440 26.27 38.43 19.00
N GLY A 441 25.43 38.44 17.96
CA GLY A 441 25.72 39.16 16.71
C GLY A 441 26.71 38.47 15.76
N LYS A 442 27.08 37.19 15.97
CA LYS A 442 27.96 36.43 15.07
C LYS A 442 27.53 36.45 13.60
N THR A 443 26.22 36.46 13.34
CA THR A 443 25.65 36.54 11.99
C THR A 443 26.09 37.80 11.23
N PHE A 444 26.45 38.88 11.92
CA PHE A 444 26.96 40.11 11.31
C PHE A 444 28.45 40.06 10.94
N LEU A 445 29.23 39.15 11.55
CA LEU A 445 30.64 38.96 11.22
C LEU A 445 30.84 37.93 10.10
N TYR A 446 29.89 36.99 9.93
CA TYR A 446 29.91 35.97 8.87
C TYR A 446 29.35 36.44 7.53
N LYS A 447 28.44 37.42 7.56
CA LYS A 447 27.94 38.11 6.37
C LYS A 447 28.94 39.17 5.98
#